data_AF-A0A392QQ20-F1
#
_entry.id   AF-A0A392QQ20-F1
#
_cell.length_a   1.000
_cell.length_b   1.000
_cell.length_c   1.000
_cell.angle_alpha   90.00
_cell.angle_beta   90.00
_cell.angle_gamma   90.00
#
_symmetry.space_group_name_H-M   'P 1'
#
loop_
_entity.id
_entity.type
_entity.pdbx_description
1 polymer ?
#
loop_
_entity_poly.entity_id
_entity_poly.type
_entity_poly.pdbx_seq_one_letter_code
_entity_poly.pdbx_strand_id
1 'polypeptide(L)'
;MNINKVKLVNAEFIWTEPHSKRVKVKVSVQKEVYNGAILEQSYLVEYVQQDHMCESCSRVAANPDQWVAAVQLRQHVSHRRTFYYLEQLILRHGAAARAVRIKQMDHGIDFYFSNRSHGNKFVEFIGKVAPVKSRSDKQLVSHDSKS
;
A
#
# COMPACT_ATOMS: atom_id res chain seq x y z
N MET A 1 30.52 3.75 -1.60
CA MET A 1 31.22 3.41 -2.87
C MET A 1 30.49 4.10 -4.01
N ASN A 2 31.16 4.97 -4.75
CA ASN A 2 30.53 5.70 -5.85
C ASN A 2 30.50 4.78 -7.10
N ILE A 3 29.41 4.03 -7.28
CA ILE A 3 29.24 2.99 -8.32
C ILE A 3 29.40 3.55 -9.74
N ASN A 4 29.21 4.86 -9.93
CA ASN A 4 29.30 5.52 -11.24
C ASN A 4 30.71 5.51 -11.88
N LYS A 5 31.75 5.04 -11.17
CA LYS A 5 33.13 4.99 -11.69
C LYS A 5 33.62 3.59 -12.07
N VAL A 6 32.79 2.55 -11.90
CA VAL A 6 33.22 1.15 -12.01
C VAL A 6 32.13 0.33 -12.68
N LYS A 7 32.49 -0.56 -13.61
CA LYS A 7 31.53 -1.44 -14.28
C LYS A 7 31.23 -2.64 -13.38
N LEU A 8 29.96 -2.84 -13.02
CA LEU A 8 29.55 -4.03 -12.28
C LEU A 8 29.48 -5.23 -13.25
N VAL A 9 30.15 -6.33 -12.92
CA VAL A 9 30.21 -7.55 -13.75
C VAL A 9 29.23 -8.59 -13.24
N ASN A 10 29.28 -8.84 -11.94
CA ASN A 10 28.50 -9.87 -11.29
C ASN A 10 28.18 -9.47 -9.84
N ALA A 11 27.05 -9.93 -9.34
CA ALA A 11 26.65 -9.80 -7.96
C ALA A 11 25.94 -11.09 -7.51
N GLU A 12 26.50 -11.76 -6.52
CA GLU A 12 25.99 -13.05 -6.02
C GLU A 12 25.71 -12.95 -4.53
N PHE A 13 24.58 -13.51 -4.09
CA PHE A 13 24.29 -13.66 -2.67
C PHE A 13 25.11 -14.82 -2.11
N ILE A 14 25.81 -14.54 -1.02
CA ILE A 14 26.47 -15.58 -0.22
C ILE A 14 25.47 -15.98 0.86
N TRP A 15 25.27 -17.30 1.03
CA TRP A 15 24.43 -17.81 2.09
C TRP A 15 24.88 -17.26 3.46
N THR A 16 23.93 -16.69 4.18
CA THR A 16 24.08 -16.24 5.56
C THR A 16 23.01 -16.89 6.42
N GLU A 17 23.31 -17.08 7.69
CA GLU A 17 22.36 -17.61 8.66
C GLU A 17 21.11 -16.71 8.72
N PRO A 18 19.87 -17.24 8.58
CA PRO A 18 18.64 -16.44 8.53
C PRO A 18 18.44 -15.49 9.72
N HIS A 19 18.92 -15.87 10.90
CA HIS A 19 18.78 -15.10 12.14
C HIS A 19 19.85 -14.03 12.33
N SER A 20 20.88 -14.01 11.48
CA SER A 20 22.02 -13.08 11.62
C SER A 20 21.66 -11.62 11.29
N LYS A 21 20.50 -11.38 10.66
CA LYS A 21 20.08 -10.08 10.11
C LYS A 21 21.17 -9.44 9.24
N ARG A 22 21.97 -10.27 8.57
CA ARG A 22 23.09 -9.86 7.73
C ARG A 22 22.93 -10.49 6.36
N VAL A 23 23.04 -9.68 5.32
CA VAL A 23 23.02 -10.13 3.92
C VAL A 23 24.40 -9.88 3.35
N LYS A 24 25.10 -10.95 2.95
CA LYS A 24 26.42 -10.85 2.32
C LYS A 24 26.26 -10.96 0.81
N VAL A 25 26.81 -9.99 0.10
CA VAL A 25 26.81 -9.94 -1.37
C VAL A 25 28.24 -9.91 -1.85
N LYS A 26 28.63 -10.88 -2.70
CA LYS A 26 29.88 -10.84 -3.43
C LYS A 26 29.67 -10.03 -4.69
N VAL A 27 30.30 -8.88 -4.79
CA VAL A 27 30.21 -7.99 -5.94
C VAL A 27 31.53 -8.03 -6.70
N SER A 28 31.48 -8.43 -7.97
CA SER A 28 32.62 -8.38 -8.89
C SER A 28 32.53 -7.14 -9.76
N VAL A 29 33.57 -6.31 -9.70
CA VAL A 29 33.64 -5.04 -10.43
C VAL A 29 34.84 -5.04 -11.38
N GLN A 30 34.65 -4.47 -12.56
CA GLN A 30 35.66 -4.24 -13.57
C GLN A 30 35.98 -2.75 -13.67
N LYS A 31 37.26 -2.42 -13.63
CA LYS A 31 37.75 -1.06 -13.88
C LYS A 31 38.89 -1.08 -14.88
N GLU A 32 38.85 -0.15 -15.82
CA GLU A 32 40.00 0.14 -16.66
C GLU A 32 41.04 0.92 -15.84
N VAL A 33 42.29 0.44 -15.84
CA VAL A 33 43.33 0.97 -14.95
C VAL A 33 44.32 1.82 -15.72
N TYR A 34 45.12 1.21 -16.60
CA TYR A 34 46.17 1.88 -17.37
C TYR A 34 46.33 1.20 -18.74
N ASN A 35 46.50 1.97 -19.81
CA ASN A 35 46.70 1.49 -21.18
C ASN A 35 45.69 0.42 -21.67
N GLY A 36 44.39 0.57 -21.37
CA GLY A 36 43.37 -0.39 -21.82
C GLY A 36 43.31 -1.70 -21.02
N ALA A 37 44.14 -1.87 -19.98
CA ALA A 37 44.07 -3.04 -19.12
C ALA A 37 42.81 -2.99 -18.23
N ILE A 38 41.94 -4.00 -18.38
CA ILE A 38 40.72 -4.18 -17.58
C ILE A 38 41.04 -5.09 -16.40
N LEU A 39 40.84 -4.58 -15.18
CA LEU A 39 41.04 -5.35 -13.95
C LEU A 39 39.70 -5.69 -13.32
N GLU A 40 39.51 -6.97 -13.01
CA GLU A 40 38.34 -7.48 -12.30
C GLU A 40 38.69 -7.82 -10.85
N GLN A 41 37.89 -7.31 -9.91
CA GLN A 41 38.05 -7.54 -8.48
C GLN A 41 36.71 -7.92 -7.83
N SER A 42 36.73 -8.95 -6.99
CA SER A 42 35.58 -9.33 -6.17
C SER A 42 35.72 -8.79 -4.76
N TYR A 43 34.66 -8.15 -4.27
CA TYR A 43 34.53 -7.66 -2.90
C TYR A 43 33.35 -8.31 -2.21
N LEU A 44 33.49 -8.58 -0.91
CA LEU A 44 32.39 -9.04 -0.07
C LEU A 44 31.81 -7.84 0.66
N VAL A 45 30.57 -7.49 0.33
CA VAL A 45 29.81 -6.42 0.98
C VAL A 45 28.85 -7.04 1.97
N GLU A 46 28.88 -6.57 3.21
CA GLU A 46 27.96 -6.99 4.26
C GLU A 46 26.93 -5.90 4.53
N TYR A 47 25.67 -6.22 4.34
CA TYR A 47 24.53 -5.38 4.69
C TYR A 47 23.95 -5.82 6.02
N VAL A 48 23.74 -4.86 6.94
CA VAL A 48 23.04 -5.10 8.21
C VAL A 48 21.58 -4.71 8.03
N GLN A 49 20.68 -5.65 8.28
CA GLN A 49 19.24 -5.42 8.26
C GLN A 49 18.80 -4.85 9.62
N GLN A 50 18.14 -3.71 9.59
CA GLN A 50 17.48 -3.11 10.75
C GLN A 50 15.96 -3.19 10.56
N ASP A 51 15.27 -3.69 11.57
CA ASP A 51 13.81 -3.76 11.54
C ASP A 51 13.23 -2.39 11.87
N HIS A 52 12.41 -1.88 10.97
CA HIS A 52 11.66 -0.65 11.17
C HIS A 52 10.21 -0.87 10.79
N MET A 53 9.29 -0.21 11.51
CA MET A 53 7.91 -0.14 11.06
C MET A 53 7.83 0.77 9.85
N CYS A 54 7.19 0.31 8.78
CA CYS A 54 6.82 1.20 7.69
C CYS A 54 5.77 2.22 8.17
N GLU A 55 5.72 3.37 7.50
CA GLU A 55 4.84 4.47 7.89
C GLU A 55 3.36 4.06 7.94
N SER A 56 2.91 3.21 7.01
CA SER A 56 1.55 2.68 7.00
C SER A 56 1.24 1.82 8.23
N CYS A 57 2.17 0.94 8.64
CA CYS A 57 1.98 0.10 9.83
C CYS A 57 2.06 0.93 11.12
N SER A 58 2.94 1.94 11.16
CA SER A 58 3.01 2.88 12.29
C SER A 58 1.70 3.64 12.49
N ARG A 59 1.09 4.12 11.39
CA ARG A 59 -0.21 4.80 11.44
C ARG A 59 -1.34 3.89 11.94
N VAL A 60 -1.39 2.64 11.47
CA VAL A 60 -2.37 1.66 11.94
C VAL A 60 -2.15 1.30 13.42
N ALA A 61 -0.90 1.18 13.86
CA ALA A 61 -0.58 0.92 15.26
C ALA A 61 -0.95 2.11 16.18
N ALA A 62 -0.79 3.35 15.69
CA ALA A 62 -1.16 4.55 16.42
C ALA A 62 -2.69 4.71 16.52
N ASN A 63 -3.42 4.48 15.42
CA ASN A 63 -4.88 4.47 15.41
C ASN A 63 -5.41 3.45 14.38
N PRO A 64 -5.86 2.27 14.84
CA PRO A 64 -6.34 1.22 13.93
C PRO A 64 -7.62 1.62 13.19
N ASP A 65 -8.38 2.54 13.78
CA ASP A 65 -9.62 3.11 13.22
C ASP A 65 -9.38 4.30 12.28
N GLN A 66 -8.12 4.65 12.00
CA GLN A 66 -7.82 5.74 11.09
C GLN A 66 -8.27 5.40 9.66
N TRP A 67 -9.10 6.28 9.09
CA TRP A 67 -9.58 6.17 7.73
C TRP A 67 -9.18 7.41 6.92
N VAL A 68 -9.04 7.24 5.61
CA VAL A 68 -8.72 8.32 4.66
C VAL A 68 -9.92 8.62 3.76
N ALA A 69 -10.75 7.62 3.48
CA ALA A 69 -11.97 7.78 2.71
C ALA A 69 -13.15 7.13 3.42
N ALA A 70 -14.32 7.76 3.35
CA ALA A 70 -15.58 7.21 3.81
C ALA A 70 -16.57 7.21 2.64
N VAL A 71 -17.27 6.10 2.45
CA VAL A 71 -18.35 5.97 1.48
C VAL A 71 -19.66 5.84 2.25
N GLN A 72 -20.53 6.83 2.10
CA GLN A 72 -21.81 6.91 2.79
C GLN A 72 -22.92 6.45 1.85
N LEU A 73 -23.47 5.27 2.09
CA LEU A 73 -24.58 4.73 1.33
C LEU A 73 -25.88 5.10 2.05
N ARG A 74 -26.81 5.77 1.37
CA ARG A 74 -28.08 6.23 1.94
C ARG A 74 -29.24 5.90 1.01
N GLN A 75 -30.35 5.47 1.61
CA GLN A 75 -31.63 5.28 0.92
C GLN A 75 -32.77 5.87 1.75
N HIS A 76 -33.33 6.99 1.28
CA HIS A 76 -34.46 7.67 1.92
C HIS A 76 -35.79 7.06 1.47
N VAL A 77 -36.16 5.91 2.05
CA VAL A 77 -37.43 5.21 1.75
C VAL A 77 -37.98 4.57 3.03
N SER A 78 -39.30 4.45 3.14
CA SER A 78 -39.98 3.76 4.25
C SER A 78 -39.62 2.27 4.34
N HIS A 79 -39.45 1.60 3.20
CA HIS A 79 -39.07 0.18 3.12
C HIS A 79 -37.73 -0.03 2.39
N ARG A 80 -36.79 -0.70 3.05
CA ARG A 80 -35.38 -0.85 2.62
C ARG A 80 -35.09 -2.10 1.78
N ARG A 81 -36.03 -2.53 0.92
CA ARG A 81 -35.89 -3.80 0.15
C ARG A 81 -34.64 -3.83 -0.71
N THR A 82 -34.42 -2.78 -1.50
CA THR A 82 -33.26 -2.67 -2.39
C THR A 82 -31.96 -2.53 -1.62
N PHE A 83 -31.99 -1.91 -0.44
CA PHE A 83 -30.84 -1.81 0.45
C PHE A 83 -30.39 -3.19 0.96
N TYR A 84 -31.34 -4.00 1.45
CA TYR A 84 -31.03 -5.37 1.90
C TYR A 84 -30.52 -6.25 0.76
N TYR A 85 -31.09 -6.10 -0.44
CA TYR A 85 -30.58 -6.78 -1.63
C TYR A 85 -29.13 -6.38 -1.95
N LEU A 86 -28.82 -5.08 -1.87
CA LEU A 86 -27.48 -4.56 -2.12
C LEU A 86 -26.46 -5.06 -1.07
N GLU A 87 -26.83 -5.14 0.21
CA GLU A 87 -25.98 -5.76 1.24
C GLU A 87 -25.61 -7.21 0.89
N GLN A 88 -26.60 -8.01 0.47
CA GLN A 88 -26.33 -9.40 0.08
C GLN A 88 -25.39 -9.49 -1.12
N LEU A 89 -25.51 -8.59 -2.10
CA LEU A 89 -24.57 -8.52 -3.20
C LEU A 89 -23.16 -8.11 -2.75
N ILE A 90 -23.04 -7.15 -1.85
CA ILE A 90 -21.75 -6.73 -1.28
C ILE A 90 -21.07 -7.90 -0.58
N LEU A 91 -21.81 -8.68 0.21
CA LEU A 91 -21.31 -9.88 0.89
C LEU A 91 -20.91 -10.96 -0.12
N ARG A 92 -21.77 -11.26 -1.09
CA ARG A 92 -21.54 -12.31 -2.10
C ARG A 92 -20.29 -12.05 -2.95
N HIS A 93 -20.05 -10.80 -3.32
CA HIS A 93 -18.90 -10.41 -4.13
C HIS A 93 -17.66 -10.01 -3.30
N GLY A 94 -17.74 -10.00 -1.97
CA GLY A 94 -16.65 -9.55 -1.10
C GLY A 94 -16.25 -8.09 -1.35
N ALA A 95 -17.16 -7.24 -1.83
CA ALA A 95 -16.84 -5.90 -2.33
C ALA A 95 -16.34 -4.95 -1.21
N ALA A 96 -16.71 -5.22 0.04
CA ALA A 96 -16.30 -4.47 1.22
C ALA A 96 -15.11 -5.10 1.98
N ALA A 97 -14.40 -6.09 1.43
CA ALA A 97 -13.32 -6.80 2.13
C ALA A 97 -12.15 -5.90 2.59
N ARG A 98 -11.97 -4.73 1.97
CA ARG A 98 -10.93 -3.75 2.33
C ARG A 98 -11.46 -2.61 3.21
N ALA A 99 -12.69 -2.69 3.70
CA ALA A 99 -13.22 -1.73 4.64
C ALA A 99 -12.55 -1.93 6.01
N VAL A 100 -12.05 -0.85 6.59
CA VAL A 100 -11.46 -0.82 7.93
C VAL A 100 -12.56 -0.91 8.98
N ARG A 101 -13.67 -0.21 8.71
CA ARG A 101 -14.82 -0.15 9.61
C ARG A 101 -16.10 -0.01 8.82
N ILE A 102 -17.16 -0.63 9.31
CA ILE A 102 -18.51 -0.50 8.76
C ILE A 102 -19.42 -0.06 9.90
N LYS A 103 -20.11 1.07 9.72
CA LYS A 103 -21.00 1.63 10.74
C LYS A 103 -22.41 1.76 10.18
N GLN A 104 -23.37 1.16 10.88
CA GLN A 104 -24.79 1.38 10.58
C GLN A 104 -25.19 2.79 11.02
N MET A 105 -25.92 3.47 10.15
CA MET A 105 -26.40 4.83 10.35
C MET A 105 -27.90 4.88 10.09
N ASP A 106 -28.54 5.95 10.53
CA ASP A 106 -29.93 6.17 10.15
C ASP A 106 -30.06 6.28 8.62
N HIS A 107 -31.03 5.57 8.06
CA HIS A 107 -31.26 5.44 6.62
C HIS A 107 -30.08 4.93 5.77
N GLY A 108 -29.07 4.25 6.36
CA GLY A 108 -28.00 3.66 5.56
C GLY A 108 -26.77 3.14 6.32
N ILE A 109 -25.64 3.05 5.63
CA ILE A 109 -24.39 2.48 6.16
C ILE A 109 -23.20 3.29 5.68
N ASP A 110 -22.22 3.48 6.57
CA ASP A 110 -20.94 4.10 6.28
C ASP A 110 -19.83 3.05 6.22
N PHE A 111 -19.11 3.03 5.10
CA PHE A 111 -17.93 2.19 4.90
C PHE A 111 -16.68 3.05 4.94
N TYR A 112 -15.76 2.72 5.84
CA TYR A 112 -14.50 3.44 6.01
C TYR A 112 -13.35 2.67 5.37
N PHE A 113 -12.50 3.38 4.63
CA PHE A 113 -11.36 2.82 3.91
C PHE A 113 -10.06 3.55 4.28
N SER A 114 -8.97 2.80 4.39
CA SER A 114 -7.61 3.33 4.63
C SER A 114 -7.03 4.04 3.41
N ASN A 115 -7.51 3.71 2.20
CA ASN A 115 -7.03 4.30 0.95
C ASN A 115 -8.22 4.76 0.09
N ARG A 116 -8.09 5.96 -0.50
CA ARG A 116 -9.11 6.55 -1.38
C ARG A 116 -9.40 5.68 -2.60
N SER A 117 -8.39 4.98 -3.13
CA SER A 117 -8.56 4.09 -4.28
C SER A 117 -9.53 2.93 -3.99
N HIS A 118 -9.56 2.41 -2.75
CA HIS A 118 -10.47 1.34 -2.35
C HIS A 118 -11.91 1.85 -2.25
N GLY A 119 -12.11 3.04 -1.67
CA GLY A 119 -13.43 3.69 -1.65
C GLY A 119 -13.98 3.93 -3.06
N ASN A 120 -13.14 4.43 -3.99
CA ASN A 120 -13.57 4.65 -5.38
C ASN A 120 -13.99 3.35 -6.08
N LYS A 121 -13.23 2.26 -5.90
CA LYS A 121 -13.59 0.93 -6.45
C LYS A 121 -14.91 0.42 -5.89
N PHE A 122 -15.17 0.67 -4.61
CA PHE A 122 -16.43 0.29 -3.97
C PHE A 122 -17.63 1.09 -4.53
N VAL A 123 -17.47 2.40 -4.74
CA VAL A 123 -18.48 3.24 -5.40
C VAL A 123 -18.74 2.77 -6.84
N GLU A 124 -17.68 2.43 -7.58
CA GLU A 124 -17.81 1.88 -8.94
C GLU A 124 -18.56 0.54 -8.96
N PHE A 125 -18.29 -0.35 -8.01
CA PHE A 125 -19.03 -1.61 -7.86
C PHE A 125 -20.53 -1.35 -7.63
N ILE A 126 -20.86 -0.45 -6.70
CA ILE A 126 -22.26 -0.12 -6.40
C ILE A 126 -22.96 0.43 -7.64
N GLY A 127 -22.30 1.33 -8.40
CA GLY A 127 -22.86 1.89 -9.63
C GLY A 127 -23.12 0.87 -10.75
N LYS A 128 -22.46 -0.29 -10.73
CA LYS A 128 -22.72 -1.39 -11.67
C LYS A 128 -23.93 -2.24 -11.28
N VAL A 129 -24.20 -2.37 -9.98
CA VAL A 129 -25.24 -3.28 -9.46
C VAL A 129 -26.56 -2.58 -9.14
N ALA A 130 -26.54 -1.26 -8.92
CA ALA A 130 -27.73 -0.48 -8.59
C ALA A 130 -27.62 0.96 -9.12
N PRO A 131 -28.75 1.59 -9.48
CA PRO A 131 -28.77 3.00 -9.86
C PRO A 131 -28.46 3.86 -8.63
N VAL A 132 -27.38 4.63 -8.70
CA VAL A 132 -26.93 5.50 -7.61
C VAL A 132 -26.56 6.89 -8.11
N LYS A 133 -26.76 7.88 -7.24
CA LYS A 133 -26.22 9.23 -7.41
C LYS A 133 -25.05 9.40 -6.44
N SER A 134 -23.85 9.61 -6.97
CA SER A 134 -22.63 9.79 -6.16
C SER A 134 -22.21 11.26 -6.10
N ARG A 135 -21.75 11.70 -4.93
CA ARG A 135 -21.06 12.97 -4.71
C ARG A 135 -19.73 12.69 -4.01
N SER A 136 -18.67 13.43 -4.34
CA SER A 136 -17.38 13.33 -3.68
C SER A 136 -16.97 14.68 -3.10
N ASP A 137 -16.72 14.71 -1.80
CA ASP A 137 -16.19 15.87 -1.08
C ASP A 137 -14.81 15.55 -0.50
N LYS A 138 -13.97 16.57 -0.31
CA LYS A 138 -12.64 16.42 0.30
C LYS A 138 -12.54 17.36 1.50
N GLN A 139 -11.99 16.85 2.60
CA GLN A 139 -11.64 17.64 3.77
C GLN A 139 -10.13 17.68 3.91
N LEU A 140 -9.56 18.88 4.07
CA LEU A 140 -8.14 19.05 4.35
C LEU A 140 -7.89 18.65 5.81
N VAL A 141 -7.00 17.67 6.02
CA VAL A 141 -6.63 17.17 7.36
C VAL A 141 -5.31 17.76 7.81
N SER A 142 -4.33 17.84 6.91
CA SER A 142 -3.04 18.45 7.14
C SER A 142 -2.51 19.07 5.85
N HIS A 143 -1.66 20.10 6.01
CA HIS A 143 -0.94 20.74 4.92
C HIS A 143 0.55 20.66 5.24
N ASP A 144 1.33 20.01 4.37
CA ASP A 144 2.78 20.04 4.47
C ASP A 144 3.31 21.28 3.75
N SER A 145 3.99 22.16 4.48
CA SER A 145 4.58 23.39 3.93
C SER A 145 5.98 23.17 3.36
N LYS A 146 6.53 21.96 3.46
CA LYS A 146 7.83 21.59 2.89
C LYS A 146 7.63 20.52 1.81
N SER A 147 7.31 20.95 0.60
CA SER A 147 7.30 20.08 -0.59
C SER A 147 8.13 20.72 -1.69
#